data_AF-A0A3B9H657-F1
#
_entry.id   AF-A0A3B9H657-F1
#
_cell.length_a   1.000
_cell.length_b   1.000
_cell.length_c   1.000
_cell.angle_alpha   90.00
_cell.angle_beta   90.00
_cell.angle_gamma   90.00
#
_symmetry.space_group_name_H-M   'P 1'
#
loop_
_entity.id
_entity.type
_entity.pdbx_description
1 polymer ?
#
loop_
_entity_poly.entity_id
_entity_poly.type
_entity_poly.pdbx_seq_one_letter_code
_entity_poly.pdbx_strand_id
1 'polypeptide(L)'
;MTILTPKKTDLSPGLFRDLSEGIQQLMYFWGLDVIHPEGNFLLTNGFDRSPSKGMKGTSCYRRSWQSGYIELYGSCAGWYGKGSGFTFIRPKKKCFLWRSDSVTPIPGEWQDQLINRSASLDELYIASQPFLDWILFYERAVRKRYGIAYRMQNYMDYQRVPMAKAWIEPLDALRWFRCFRKSPQKLERARKFL
;
A
#
# COMPACT_ATOMS: atom_id res chain seq x y z
N MET A 1 25.39 27.57 8.32
CA MET A 1 24.57 26.36 8.09
C MET A 1 23.15 26.82 7.76
N THR A 2 22.80 26.84 6.48
CA THR A 2 21.45 27.22 6.05
C THR A 2 20.54 26.02 6.28
N ILE A 3 19.67 26.11 7.29
CA ILE A 3 18.60 25.13 7.51
C ILE A 3 17.64 25.31 6.33
N LEU A 4 17.75 24.43 5.33
CA LEU A 4 16.75 24.31 4.28
C LEU A 4 15.48 23.80 4.97
N THR A 5 14.58 24.71 5.30
CA THR A 5 13.21 24.37 5.66
C THR A 5 12.62 23.58 4.48
N PRO A 6 12.14 22.35 4.70
CA PRO A 6 11.54 21.58 3.62
C PRO A 6 10.37 22.40 3.07
N LYS A 7 10.41 22.64 1.75
CA LYS A 7 9.36 23.33 1.02
C LYS A 7 8.05 22.58 1.31
N LYS A 8 7.14 23.20 2.05
CA LYS A 8 5.81 22.66 2.37
C LYS A 8 5.21 22.15 1.07
N THR A 9 4.98 20.85 0.95
CA THR A 9 4.38 20.32 -0.25
C THR A 9 2.89 20.59 -0.19
N ASP A 10 2.36 21.25 -1.22
CA ASP A 10 0.93 21.58 -1.30
C ASP A 10 0.13 20.32 -1.70
N LEU A 11 0.19 19.31 -0.84
CA LEU A 11 -0.45 18.02 -1.06
C LEU A 11 -1.93 18.15 -0.74
N SER A 12 -2.77 17.82 -1.73
CA SER A 12 -4.20 17.73 -1.48
C SER A 12 -4.52 16.51 -0.60
N PRO A 13 -5.34 16.63 0.46
CA PRO A 13 -5.85 15.49 1.23
C PRO A 13 -6.53 14.42 0.36
N GLY A 14 -7.07 14.83 -0.79
CA GLY A 14 -7.69 13.93 -1.76
C GLY A 14 -6.74 12.86 -2.31
N LEU A 15 -5.44 13.16 -2.40
CA LEU A 15 -4.44 12.20 -2.92
C LEU A 15 -4.29 11.00 -1.97
N PHE A 16 -4.37 11.19 -0.67
CA PHE A 16 -4.32 10.07 0.29
C PHE A 16 -5.60 9.24 0.32
N ARG A 17 -6.74 9.84 -0.05
CA ARG A 17 -7.97 9.07 -0.31
C ARG A 17 -7.78 8.16 -1.52
N ASP A 18 -7.26 8.70 -2.62
CA ASP A 18 -6.99 7.93 -3.82
C ASP A 18 -5.93 6.83 -3.57
N LEU A 19 -4.86 7.14 -2.82
CA LEU A 19 -3.88 6.13 -2.37
C LEU A 19 -4.55 5.01 -1.57
N SER A 20 -5.45 5.36 -0.64
CA SER A 20 -6.18 4.39 0.18
C SER A 20 -7.09 3.49 -0.66
N GLU A 21 -7.81 4.06 -1.63
CA GLU A 21 -8.64 3.31 -2.59
C GLU A 21 -7.78 2.38 -3.45
N GLY A 22 -6.62 2.86 -3.93
CA GLY A 22 -5.69 2.05 -4.71
C GLY A 22 -5.05 0.90 -3.94
N ILE A 23 -4.60 1.13 -2.70
CA ILE A 23 -4.08 0.06 -1.84
C ILE A 23 -5.17 -0.96 -1.55
N GLN A 24 -6.40 -0.53 -1.28
CA GLN A 24 -7.51 -1.44 -1.04
C GLN A 24 -7.80 -2.36 -2.24
N GLN A 25 -7.74 -1.83 -3.46
CA GLN A 25 -7.84 -2.63 -4.68
C GLN A 25 -6.65 -3.59 -4.82
N LEU A 26 -5.43 -3.10 -4.64
CA LEU A 26 -4.22 -3.93 -4.70
C LEU A 26 -4.22 -5.06 -3.66
N MET A 27 -4.76 -4.85 -2.46
CA MET A 27 -4.89 -5.90 -1.44
C MET A 27 -5.75 -7.08 -1.93
N TYR A 28 -6.78 -6.84 -2.73
CA TYR A 28 -7.52 -7.92 -3.39
C TYR A 28 -6.65 -8.63 -4.42
N PHE A 29 -5.91 -7.88 -5.23
CA PHE A 29 -4.99 -8.44 -6.24
C PHE A 29 -3.89 -9.30 -5.60
N TRP A 30 -3.30 -8.85 -4.49
CA TRP A 30 -2.31 -9.64 -3.73
C TRP A 30 -2.93 -10.92 -3.16
N GLY A 31 -4.21 -10.90 -2.80
CA GLY A 31 -4.95 -12.11 -2.43
C GLY A 31 -4.98 -13.13 -3.58
N LEU A 32 -5.23 -12.67 -4.80
CA LEU A 32 -5.20 -13.52 -6.01
C LEU A 32 -3.79 -14.01 -6.33
N ASP A 33 -2.76 -13.18 -6.12
CA ASP A 33 -1.35 -13.56 -6.29
C ASP A 33 -0.93 -14.69 -5.33
N VAL A 34 -1.54 -14.74 -4.13
CA VAL A 34 -1.27 -15.75 -3.10
C VAL A 34 -1.89 -17.11 -3.45
N ILE A 35 -3.09 -17.11 -4.04
CA ILE A 35 -3.84 -18.33 -4.39
C ILE A 35 -3.71 -18.72 -5.86
N HIS A 36 -2.76 -18.11 -6.57
CA HIS A 36 -2.55 -18.37 -7.99
C HIS A 36 -2.25 -19.87 -8.24
N PRO A 37 -2.77 -20.50 -9.32
CA PRO A 37 -2.57 -21.92 -9.59
C PRO A 37 -1.10 -22.37 -9.66
N GLU A 38 -0.22 -21.47 -10.10
CA GLU A 38 1.23 -21.72 -10.16
C GLU A 38 1.96 -21.53 -8.82
N GLY A 39 1.23 -21.25 -7.74
CA GLY A 39 1.75 -21.08 -6.39
C GLY A 39 1.70 -19.63 -5.88
N ASN A 40 2.13 -19.46 -4.63
CA ASN A 40 2.07 -18.18 -3.93
C ASN A 40 3.18 -17.23 -4.42
N PHE A 41 2.78 -16.20 -5.17
CA PHE A 41 3.75 -15.28 -5.78
C PHE A 41 4.41 -14.35 -4.76
N LEU A 42 3.78 -14.03 -3.63
CA LEU A 42 4.44 -13.26 -2.57
C LEU A 42 5.66 -13.99 -2.03
N LEU A 43 5.55 -15.31 -1.78
CA LEU A 43 6.68 -16.13 -1.34
C LEU A 43 7.80 -16.14 -2.40
N THR A 44 7.43 -16.35 -3.66
CA THR A 44 8.38 -16.30 -4.79
C THR A 44 9.05 -14.92 -4.93
N ASN A 45 8.38 -13.86 -4.45
CA ASN A 45 8.91 -12.50 -4.43
C ASN A 45 9.63 -12.14 -3.11
N GLY A 46 10.06 -13.14 -2.33
CA GLY A 46 10.92 -12.95 -1.15
C GLY A 46 10.18 -12.52 0.10
N PHE A 47 8.88 -12.82 0.21
CA PHE A 47 8.16 -12.69 1.48
C PHE A 47 8.26 -13.98 2.30
N ASP A 48 8.39 -13.81 3.60
CA ASP A 48 8.16 -14.86 4.58
C ASP A 48 6.70 -14.85 5.02
N ARG A 49 6.08 -16.03 5.08
CA ARG A 49 4.71 -16.19 5.58
C ARG A 49 4.74 -16.63 7.03
N SER A 50 3.93 -15.97 7.85
CA SER A 50 3.68 -16.34 9.24
C SER A 50 2.18 -16.32 9.55
N PRO A 51 1.73 -16.98 10.63
CA PRO A 51 0.37 -16.85 11.11
C PRO A 51 0.04 -15.40 11.47
N SER A 52 -1.19 -14.96 11.19
CA SER A 52 -1.66 -13.65 11.68
C SER A 52 -1.80 -13.66 13.21
N LYS A 53 -1.31 -12.59 13.85
CA LYS A 53 -1.34 -12.44 15.32
C LYS A 53 -2.72 -12.06 15.88
N GLY A 54 -3.63 -11.55 15.04
CA GLY A 54 -4.93 -11.03 15.50
C GLY A 54 -6.12 -11.84 14.99
N MET A 55 -6.39 -11.79 13.68
CA MET A 55 -7.52 -12.50 13.09
C MET A 55 -7.17 -13.95 12.74
N LYS A 56 -7.89 -14.90 13.35
CA LYS A 56 -7.79 -16.33 13.02
C LYS A 56 -8.03 -16.57 11.52
N GLY A 57 -7.28 -17.50 10.94
CA GLY A 57 -7.41 -17.88 9.53
C GLY A 57 -6.80 -16.90 8.52
N THR A 58 -6.14 -15.84 8.96
CA THR A 58 -5.40 -14.92 8.08
C THR A 58 -3.89 -15.16 8.18
N SER A 59 -3.15 -14.86 7.11
CA SER A 59 -1.68 -14.93 7.09
C SER A 59 -1.08 -13.53 7.11
N CYS A 60 0.12 -13.43 7.69
CA CYS A 60 1.00 -12.28 7.60
C CYS A 60 2.10 -12.60 6.59
N TYR A 61 2.39 -11.65 5.70
CA TYR A 61 3.53 -11.72 4.80
C TYR A 61 4.48 -10.57 5.12
N ARG A 62 5.74 -10.90 5.40
CA ARG A 62 6.78 -9.90 5.70
C ARG A 62 7.98 -10.03 4.76
N ARG A 63 8.54 -8.91 4.34
CA ARG A 63 9.76 -8.85 3.52
C ARG A 63 10.63 -7.67 3.89
N SER A 64 11.93 -7.88 4.08
CA SER A 64 12.90 -6.78 4.21
C SER A 64 12.90 -5.91 2.95
N TRP A 65 12.80 -4.60 3.13
CA TRP A 65 12.70 -3.64 2.03
C TRP A 65 13.26 -2.27 2.41
N GLN A 66 14.27 -1.83 1.65
CA GLN A 66 15.05 -0.63 1.96
C GLN A 66 15.56 -0.68 3.42
N SER A 67 15.44 0.40 4.19
CA SER A 67 15.85 0.47 5.60
C SER A 67 14.80 -0.04 6.60
N GLY A 68 13.86 -0.87 6.14
CA GLY A 68 12.76 -1.39 6.94
C GLY A 68 12.21 -2.69 6.36
N TYR A 69 10.91 -2.91 6.50
CA TYR A 69 10.22 -4.07 5.95
C TYR A 69 8.79 -3.73 5.51
N ILE A 70 8.34 -4.45 4.50
CA ILE A 70 6.93 -4.50 4.09
C ILE A 70 6.24 -5.56 4.90
N GLU A 71 5.05 -5.26 5.40
CA GLU A 71 4.19 -6.25 6.05
C GLU A 71 2.76 -6.12 5.53
N LEU A 72 2.20 -7.26 5.14
CA LEU A 72 0.88 -7.38 4.51
C LEU A 72 0.00 -8.35 5.29
N TYR A 73 -1.21 -7.88 5.62
CA TYR A 73 -2.34 -8.66 6.09
C TYR A 73 -3.54 -8.44 5.16
N GLY A 74 -4.58 -9.26 5.27
CA GLY A 74 -5.85 -9.03 4.56
C GLY A 74 -6.61 -7.76 4.98
N SER A 75 -6.20 -7.11 6.07
CA SER A 75 -6.88 -5.98 6.71
C SER A 75 -5.99 -4.75 6.93
N CYS A 76 -4.68 -4.86 6.75
CA CYS A 76 -3.76 -3.73 6.71
C CYS A 76 -2.52 -4.07 5.89
N ALA A 77 -1.84 -3.05 5.40
CA ALA A 77 -0.59 -3.19 4.65
C ALA A 77 0.27 -1.96 4.90
N GLY A 78 1.57 -2.14 5.03
CA GLY A 78 2.45 -1.01 5.33
C GLY A 78 3.93 -1.29 5.17
N TRP A 79 4.70 -0.23 5.37
CA TRP A 79 6.15 -0.27 5.49
C TRP A 79 6.54 0.27 6.87
N TYR A 80 7.49 -0.39 7.52
CA TYR A 80 7.94 -0.05 8.87
C TYR A 80 9.46 -0.03 8.88
N GLY A 81 10.04 1.14 9.15
CA GLY A 81 11.48 1.35 9.26
C GLY A 81 11.84 2.06 10.55
N LYS A 82 13.13 2.27 10.79
CA LYS A 82 13.62 2.80 12.07
C LYS A 82 12.93 4.11 12.45
N GLY A 83 12.26 4.14 13.60
CA GLY A 83 11.59 5.32 14.16
C GLY A 83 10.32 5.82 13.45
N SER A 84 9.93 5.27 12.30
CA SER A 84 8.67 5.64 11.64
C SER A 84 8.20 4.62 10.61
N GLY A 85 6.89 4.63 10.33
CA GLY A 85 6.31 3.78 9.30
C GLY A 85 5.12 4.43 8.61
N PHE A 86 4.64 3.73 7.59
CA PHE A 86 3.41 4.01 6.86
C PHE A 86 2.51 2.80 6.94
N THR A 87 1.24 3.01 7.24
CA THR A 87 0.27 1.93 7.25
C THR A 87 -1.06 2.34 6.65
N PHE A 88 -1.62 1.47 5.82
CA PHE A 88 -3.02 1.51 5.44
C PHE A 88 -3.81 0.52 6.30
N ILE A 89 -4.89 1.00 6.93
CA ILE A 89 -5.79 0.17 7.73
C ILE A 89 -7.15 0.09 7.02
N ARG A 90 -7.49 -1.10 6.50
CA ARG A 90 -8.66 -1.32 5.64
C ARG A 90 -9.99 -0.99 6.33
N PRO A 91 -10.28 -1.40 7.58
CA PRO A 91 -11.51 -1.00 8.25
C PRO A 91 -11.66 0.51 8.44
N LYS A 92 -10.55 1.24 8.58
CA LYS A 92 -10.53 2.70 8.69
C LYS A 92 -10.49 3.40 7.32
N LYS A 93 -10.29 2.65 6.22
CA LYS A 93 -10.15 3.13 4.83
C LYS A 93 -9.18 4.30 4.69
N LYS A 94 -8.08 4.27 5.45
CA LYS A 94 -7.17 5.42 5.57
C LYS A 94 -5.73 5.00 5.78
N CYS A 95 -4.83 5.83 5.26
CA CYS A 95 -3.39 5.76 5.48
C CYS A 95 -2.97 6.60 6.70
N PHE A 96 -1.99 6.12 7.44
CA PHE A 96 -1.49 6.74 8.67
C PHE A 96 0.02 6.70 8.73
N LEU A 97 0.59 7.71 9.39
CA LEU A 97 1.97 7.66 9.85
C LEU A 97 1.98 6.85 11.14
N TRP A 98 2.91 5.90 11.21
CA TRP A 98 3.03 4.94 12.29
C TRP A 98 4.28 5.25 13.13
N ARG A 99 4.14 5.27 14.47
CA ARG A 99 5.17 5.75 15.41
C ARG A 99 6.09 4.65 15.98
N SER A 100 6.11 3.47 15.38
CA SER A 100 6.93 2.35 15.87
C SER A 100 7.56 1.58 14.72
N ASP A 101 8.75 1.03 14.98
CA ASP A 101 9.47 0.12 14.08
C ASP A 101 9.43 -1.34 14.56
N SER A 102 9.21 -1.55 15.86
CA SER A 102 9.16 -2.84 16.54
C SER A 102 7.75 -3.41 16.68
N VAL A 103 6.73 -2.56 16.73
CA VAL A 103 5.32 -2.95 16.83
C VAL A 103 4.61 -2.53 15.56
N THR A 104 4.03 -3.48 14.83
CA THR A 104 3.18 -3.23 13.66
C THR A 104 1.70 -3.38 14.01
N PRO A 105 0.78 -2.84 13.20
CA PRO A 105 -0.65 -2.98 13.41
C PRO A 105 -1.06 -4.46 13.44
N ILE A 106 -1.59 -4.90 14.57
CA ILE A 106 -2.22 -6.22 14.69
C ILE A 106 -3.68 -6.10 14.26
N PRO A 107 -4.12 -6.90 13.26
CA PRO A 107 -5.52 -6.91 12.83
C PRO A 107 -6.51 -7.08 13.98
N GLY A 108 -7.41 -6.12 14.16
CA GLY A 108 -8.43 -6.11 15.21
C GLY A 108 -8.08 -5.23 16.42
N GLU A 109 -6.80 -5.11 16.75
CA GLU A 109 -6.32 -4.29 17.87
C GLU A 109 -5.87 -2.89 17.42
N TRP A 110 -5.29 -2.78 16.22
CA TRP A 110 -4.86 -1.54 15.54
C TRP A 110 -3.88 -0.62 16.27
N GLN A 111 -3.53 -0.90 17.53
CA GLN A 111 -2.66 -0.11 18.41
C GLN A 111 -2.81 1.40 18.15
N ASP A 112 -4.03 1.92 18.33
CA ASP A 112 -4.41 3.30 17.96
C ASP A 112 -3.47 4.37 18.55
N GLN A 113 -2.78 4.10 19.66
CA GLN A 113 -1.77 4.96 20.26
C GLN A 113 -0.50 5.15 19.40
N LEU A 114 -0.21 4.22 18.50
CA LEU A 114 0.92 4.28 17.56
C LEU A 114 0.57 5.01 16.25
N ILE A 115 -0.71 5.37 16.05
CA ILE A 115 -1.15 6.21 14.93
C ILE A 115 -0.82 7.67 15.23
N ASN A 116 0.03 8.30 14.42
CA ASN A 116 0.27 9.73 14.49
C ASN A 116 -0.89 10.50 13.83
N ARG A 117 -1.90 10.88 14.62
CA ARG A 117 -3.05 11.66 14.12
C ARG A 117 -2.74 13.13 13.83
N SER A 118 -1.64 13.64 14.36
CA SER A 118 -1.17 15.01 14.14
C SER A 118 -0.14 15.12 13.02
N ALA A 119 0.17 14.03 12.31
CA ALA A 119 1.08 14.04 11.19
C ALA A 119 0.53 14.94 10.07
N SER A 120 1.39 15.82 9.57
CA SER A 120 1.15 16.56 8.33
C SER A 120 1.08 15.61 7.13
N LEU A 121 0.50 16.10 6.03
CA LEU A 121 0.46 15.36 4.77
C LEU A 121 1.86 15.12 4.21
N ASP A 122 2.79 16.03 4.45
CA ASP A 122 4.18 15.94 4.02
C ASP A 122 4.90 14.80 4.76
N GLU A 123 4.74 14.71 6.08
CA GLU A 123 5.27 13.61 6.88
C GLU A 123 4.69 12.27 6.44
N LEU A 124 3.37 12.21 6.24
CA LEU A 124 2.71 10.99 5.75
C LEU A 124 3.20 10.61 4.36
N TYR A 125 3.42 11.58 3.48
CA TYR A 125 3.93 11.36 2.13
C TYR A 125 5.34 10.79 2.17
N ILE A 126 6.24 11.42 2.93
CA ILE A 126 7.61 10.94 3.13
C ILE A 126 7.60 9.49 3.65
N ALA A 127 6.80 9.21 4.68
CA ALA A 127 6.68 7.86 5.24
C ALA A 127 6.12 6.83 4.23
N SER A 128 5.27 7.26 3.28
CA SER A 128 4.70 6.38 2.26
C SER A 128 5.67 5.99 1.14
N GLN A 129 6.76 6.73 0.93
CA GLN A 129 7.63 6.55 -0.24
C GLN A 129 8.24 5.14 -0.34
N PRO A 130 8.79 4.52 0.72
CA PRO A 130 9.31 3.15 0.64
C PRO A 130 8.24 2.13 0.25
N PHE A 131 7.01 2.32 0.73
CA PHE A 131 5.87 1.46 0.40
C PHE A 131 5.45 1.62 -1.06
N LEU A 132 5.42 2.86 -1.58
CA LEU A 132 5.16 3.14 -2.99
C LEU A 132 6.23 2.53 -3.90
N ASP A 133 7.51 2.62 -3.50
CA ASP A 133 8.62 1.99 -4.23
C ASP A 133 8.45 0.48 -4.28
N TRP A 134 8.00 -0.14 -3.19
CA TRP A 134 7.67 -1.56 -3.16
C TRP A 134 6.50 -1.89 -4.08
N ILE A 135 5.38 -1.15 -4.06
CA ILE A 135 4.25 -1.37 -4.97
C ILE A 135 4.73 -1.36 -6.43
N LEU A 136 5.50 -0.34 -6.81
CA LEU A 136 6.00 -0.19 -8.19
C LEU A 136 6.98 -1.30 -8.59
N PHE A 137 7.78 -1.78 -7.64
CA PHE A 137 8.67 -2.93 -7.84
C PHE A 137 7.87 -4.22 -8.02
N TYR A 138 6.94 -4.49 -7.10
CA TYR A 138 6.16 -5.72 -7.06
C TYR A 138 5.27 -5.86 -8.30
N GLU A 139 4.56 -4.81 -8.67
CA GLU A 139 3.70 -4.82 -9.86
C GLU A 139 4.48 -4.97 -11.17
N ARG A 140 5.75 -4.52 -11.20
CA ARG A 140 6.64 -4.82 -12.33
C ARG A 140 6.98 -6.31 -12.39
N ALA A 141 7.22 -6.94 -11.25
CA ALA A 141 7.50 -8.37 -11.16
C ALA A 141 6.28 -9.21 -11.56
N VAL A 142 5.09 -8.86 -11.07
CA VAL A 142 3.81 -9.47 -11.49
C VAL A 142 3.64 -9.38 -13.00
N ARG A 143 3.78 -8.18 -13.58
CA ARG A 143 3.64 -7.98 -15.02
C ARG A 143 4.65 -8.81 -15.81
N LYS A 144 5.90 -8.92 -15.32
CA LYS A 144 6.92 -9.76 -15.96
C LYS A 144 6.55 -11.25 -15.90
N ARG A 145 5.90 -11.70 -14.82
CA ARG A 145 5.57 -13.11 -14.60
C ARG A 145 4.29 -13.56 -15.30
N TYR A 146 3.24 -12.74 -15.26
CA TYR A 146 1.88 -13.11 -15.70
C TYR A 146 1.35 -12.25 -16.85
N GLY A 147 2.10 -11.24 -17.29
CA GLY A 147 1.67 -10.30 -18.33
C GLY A 147 0.65 -9.26 -17.83
N ILE A 148 0.24 -8.37 -18.73
CA ILE A 148 -0.70 -7.29 -18.39
C ILE A 148 -2.15 -7.77 -18.26
N ALA A 149 -2.53 -8.77 -19.06
CA ALA A 149 -3.88 -9.33 -19.08
C ALA A 149 -4.29 -9.87 -17.70
N TYR A 150 -3.35 -10.41 -16.94
CA TYR A 150 -3.59 -10.90 -15.58
C TYR A 150 -4.16 -9.82 -14.65
N ARG A 151 -3.56 -8.63 -14.61
CA ARG A 151 -4.06 -7.53 -13.78
C ARG A 151 -5.38 -6.97 -14.28
N MET A 152 -5.60 -6.95 -15.60
CA MET A 152 -6.88 -6.57 -16.18
C MET A 152 -8.00 -7.54 -15.77
N GLN A 153 -7.72 -8.84 -15.79
CA GLN A 153 -8.66 -9.85 -15.32
C GLN A 153 -8.96 -9.68 -13.83
N ASN A 154 -7.92 -9.51 -12.99
CA ASN A 154 -8.11 -9.23 -11.56
C ASN A 154 -8.96 -7.99 -11.32
N TYR A 155 -8.81 -6.94 -12.15
CA TYR A 155 -9.62 -5.73 -12.08
C TYR A 155 -11.09 -5.98 -12.45
N MET A 156 -11.35 -6.71 -13.54
CA MET A 156 -12.70 -7.11 -13.93
C MET A 156 -13.38 -7.97 -12.85
N ASP A 157 -12.63 -8.88 -12.22
CA ASP A 157 -13.14 -9.70 -11.14
C ASP A 157 -13.41 -8.87 -9.88
N TYR A 158 -12.55 -7.88 -9.58
CA TYR A 158 -12.77 -6.95 -8.48
C TYR A 158 -14.05 -6.11 -8.66
N GLN A 159 -14.37 -5.70 -9.89
CA GLN A 159 -15.61 -4.99 -10.20
C GLN A 159 -16.88 -5.82 -9.90
N ARG A 160 -16.76 -7.15 -9.92
CA ARG A 160 -17.87 -8.08 -9.61
C ARG A 160 -18.01 -8.37 -8.12
N VAL A 161 -17.04 -7.98 -7.30
CA VAL A 161 -17.09 -8.20 -5.84
C VAL A 161 -18.21 -7.32 -5.25
N PRO A 162 -19.18 -7.91 -4.51
CA PRO A 162 -20.25 -7.13 -3.89
C PRO A 162 -19.73 -5.98 -3.03
N MET A 163 -20.30 -4.80 -3.23
CA MET A 163 -19.96 -3.55 -2.51
C MET A 163 -18.52 -3.05 -2.72
N ALA A 164 -17.70 -3.71 -3.55
CA ALA A 164 -16.41 -3.18 -3.93
C ALA A 164 -16.62 -1.96 -4.85
N LYS A 165 -15.83 -0.92 -4.62
CA LYS A 165 -15.73 0.23 -5.52
C LYS A 165 -14.38 0.14 -6.19
N ALA A 166 -14.37 -0.25 -7.46
CA ALA A 166 -13.16 -0.23 -8.26
C ALA A 166 -12.61 1.20 -8.31
N TRP A 167 -11.30 1.32 -8.15
CA TRP A 167 -10.62 2.62 -8.08
C TRP A 167 -10.33 3.15 -9.48
N ILE A 168 -9.32 2.61 -10.16
CA ILE A 168 -8.98 2.85 -11.57
C ILE A 168 -8.31 1.60 -12.17
N GLU A 169 -8.25 1.53 -13.49
CA GLU A 169 -7.66 0.40 -14.21
C GLU A 169 -6.16 0.22 -13.90
N PRO A 170 -5.61 -1.01 -13.96
CA PRO A 170 -4.23 -1.32 -13.57
C PRO A 170 -3.13 -0.47 -14.22
N LEU A 171 -3.24 -0.15 -15.51
CA LEU A 171 -2.21 0.65 -16.19
C LEU A 171 -2.19 2.09 -15.69
N ASP A 172 -3.36 2.68 -15.49
CA ASP A 172 -3.50 4.03 -14.96
C ASP A 172 -3.21 4.09 -13.47
N ALA A 173 -3.54 3.05 -12.71
CA ALA A 173 -3.10 2.88 -11.32
C ALA A 173 -1.57 2.96 -11.21
N LEU A 174 -0.83 2.24 -12.07
CA LEU A 174 0.63 2.28 -12.06
C LEU A 174 1.18 3.65 -12.48
N ARG A 175 0.54 4.34 -13.43
CA ARG A 175 0.91 5.71 -13.78
C ARG A 175 0.66 6.65 -12.60
N TRP A 176 -0.49 6.53 -11.95
CA TRP A 176 -0.87 7.33 -10.81
C TRP A 176 0.11 7.15 -9.64
N PHE A 177 0.44 5.90 -9.27
CA PHE A 177 1.43 5.64 -8.20
C PHE A 177 2.81 6.20 -8.55
N ARG A 178 3.25 6.12 -9.81
CA ARG A 178 4.52 6.73 -10.24
C ARG A 178 4.50 8.24 -10.12
N CYS A 179 3.41 8.88 -10.54
CA CYS A 179 3.27 10.33 -10.43
C CYS A 179 3.18 10.77 -8.98
N PHE A 180 2.43 10.04 -8.13
CA PHE A 180 2.39 10.30 -6.69
C PHE A 180 3.77 10.19 -6.06
N ARG A 181 4.54 9.17 -6.43
CA ARG A 181 5.88 8.94 -5.91
C ARG A 181 6.92 9.99 -6.35
N LYS A 182 6.78 10.55 -7.56
CA LYS A 182 7.81 11.43 -8.17
C LYS A 182 7.47 12.91 -8.14
N SER A 183 6.20 13.26 -8.28
CA SER A 183 5.75 14.64 -8.48
C SER A 183 4.30 14.82 -7.99
N PRO A 184 4.02 14.57 -6.70
CA PRO A 184 2.65 14.56 -6.19
C PRO A 184 1.96 15.93 -6.28
N GLN A 185 2.71 17.02 -6.41
CA GLN A 185 2.15 18.38 -6.56
C GLN A 185 1.54 18.61 -7.95
N LYS A 186 1.92 17.78 -8.94
CA LYS A 186 1.37 17.80 -10.30
C LYS A 186 0.30 16.73 -10.49
N LEU A 187 0.01 15.96 -9.45
CA LEU A 187 -0.85 14.79 -9.57
C LEU A 187 -2.31 15.19 -9.49
N GLU A 188 -3.05 14.78 -10.52
CA GLU A 188 -4.49 14.88 -10.51
C GLU A 188 -5.14 13.76 -9.69
N ARG A 189 -6.38 14.02 -9.24
CA ARG A 189 -7.20 13.01 -8.56
C ARG A 189 -7.44 11.82 -9.50
N ALA A 190 -7.37 10.62 -8.96
CA ALA A 190 -7.55 9.38 -9.72
C ALA A 190 -8.88 9.30 -10.46
N ARG A 191 -9.94 9.92 -9.92
CA ARG A 191 -11.26 9.98 -10.55
C ARG A 191 -11.29 10.66 -11.93
N LYS A 192 -10.24 11.39 -12.32
CA LYS A 192 -10.14 11.94 -13.70
C LYS A 192 -9.71 10.89 -14.73
N PHE A 193 -9.30 9.71 -14.30
CA PHE A 193 -8.98 8.56 -15.14
C PHE A 193 -10.17 7.58 -15.26
N LEU A 194 -11.30 7.89 -14.63
CA LEU A 194 -12.57 7.14 -14.71
C LEU A 194 -13.52 7.74 -15.73
#